data_AF-A0A2U3I8G3-F1
#
_entry.id   AF-A0A2U3I8G3-F1
#
_cell.length_a   1.000
_cell.length_b   1.000
_cell.length_c   1.000
_cell.angle_alpha   90.00
_cell.angle_beta   90.00
_cell.angle_gamma   90.00
#
_symmetry.space_group_name_H-M   'P 1'
#
loop_
_entity.id
_entity.type
_entity.pdbx_description
1 polymer ?
#
loop_
_entity_poly.entity_id
_entity_poly.type
_entity_poly.pdbx_seq_one_letter_code
_entity_poly.pdbx_strand_id
1 'polypeptide(L)'
;MSNELLVRLFYAAQGDITQFRIKARSLLSASIADTASHQDDVAVDRFAQVMKEKMADARGKGRGGWESASPELLSRMLREHVEKGDPRDVANFCMMLWTMSAPIAPSADSRDARYDWMLAMLRADGWTEAAMDKEIAAIAAERCADGKEGK
;
A
#
# COMPACT_ATOMS: atom_id res chain seq x y z
N MET A 1 -6.15 30.46 -13.50
CA MET A 1 -6.14 31.32 -14.69
C MET A 1 -5.84 32.74 -14.22
N SER A 2 -4.68 33.31 -14.56
CA SER A 2 -4.24 34.61 -14.03
C SER A 2 -5.05 35.78 -14.64
N ASN A 3 -5.21 36.88 -13.88
CA ASN A 3 -5.93 38.09 -14.33
C ASN A 3 -5.40 38.66 -15.65
N GLU A 4 -4.10 38.50 -15.92
CA GLU A 4 -3.46 38.98 -17.15
C GLU A 4 -3.98 38.28 -18.41
N LEU A 5 -4.30 36.99 -18.30
CA LEU A 5 -4.81 36.18 -19.42
C LEU A 5 -6.27 36.52 -19.74
N LEU A 6 -7.07 36.81 -18.71
CA LEU A 6 -8.46 37.28 -18.85
C LEU A 6 -8.52 38.62 -19.60
N VAL A 7 -7.65 39.57 -19.24
CA VAL A 7 -7.58 40.88 -19.91
C VAL A 7 -7.16 40.71 -21.37
N ARG A 8 -6.11 39.93 -21.65
CA ARG A 8 -5.66 39.66 -23.03
C ARG A 8 -6.73 38.99 -23.91
N LEU A 9 -7.49 38.05 -23.35
CA LEU A 9 -8.57 37.38 -24.08
C LEU A 9 -9.76 38.31 -24.35
N PHE A 10 -10.10 39.20 -23.41
CA PHE A 10 -11.16 40.19 -23.60
C PHE A 10 -10.80 41.21 -24.68
N TYR A 11 -9.56 41.72 -24.68
CA TYR A 11 -9.07 42.62 -25.73
C TYR A 11 -8.92 41.94 -27.09
N ALA A 12 -8.48 40.68 -27.14
CA ALA A 12 -8.42 39.91 -28.38
C ALA A 12 -9.81 39.62 -28.98
N ALA A 13 -10.86 39.65 -28.15
CA ALA A 13 -12.25 39.58 -28.57
C ALA A 13 -12.85 40.98 -28.88
N GLN A 14 -12.04 42.04 -28.94
CA GLN A 14 -12.46 43.43 -29.16
C GLN A 14 -13.58 43.91 -28.20
N GLY A 15 -13.63 43.35 -26.98
CA GLY A 15 -14.67 43.69 -25.99
C GLY A 15 -16.01 42.97 -26.18
N ASP A 16 -16.13 42.03 -27.14
CA ASP A 16 -17.32 41.19 -27.27
C ASP A 16 -17.34 40.09 -26.20
N ILE A 17 -18.22 40.27 -25.20
CA ILE A 17 -18.41 39.35 -24.08
C ILE A 17 -18.80 37.94 -24.54
N THR A 18 -19.54 37.80 -25.63
CA THR A 18 -19.99 36.51 -26.14
C THR A 18 -18.80 35.74 -26.71
N GLN A 19 -18.00 36.40 -27.54
CA GLN A 19 -16.79 35.82 -28.13
C GLN A 19 -15.74 35.49 -27.06
N PHE A 20 -15.59 36.36 -26.06
CA PHE A 20 -14.73 36.10 -24.90
C PHE A 20 -15.15 34.82 -24.16
N ARG A 21 -16.45 34.64 -23.88
CA ARG A 21 -16.96 33.45 -23.18
C ARG A 21 -16.76 32.17 -23.99
N ILE A 22 -16.97 32.22 -25.30
CA ILE A 22 -16.73 31.08 -26.20
C ILE A 22 -15.24 30.70 -26.19
N LYS A 23 -14.36 31.68 -26.33
CA LYS A 23 -12.91 31.45 -26.39
C LYS A 23 -12.34 31.00 -25.05
N ALA A 24 -12.79 31.59 -23.94
CA ALA A 24 -12.42 31.15 -22.60
C ALA A 24 -12.90 29.72 -22.31
N ARG A 25 -14.14 29.39 -22.67
CA ARG A 25 -14.67 28.02 -22.52
C ARG A 25 -13.91 27.01 -23.37
N SER A 26 -13.57 27.37 -24.60
CA SER A 26 -12.77 26.53 -25.50
C SER A 26 -11.36 26.29 -24.92
N LEU A 27 -10.68 27.33 -24.42
CA LEU A 27 -9.35 27.19 -23.81
C LEU A 27 -9.37 26.43 -22.49
N LEU A 28 -10.40 26.62 -21.65
CA LEU A 28 -10.62 25.81 -20.44
C LEU A 28 -10.90 24.35 -20.81
N SER A 29 -11.73 24.10 -21.83
CA SER A 29 -12.00 22.75 -22.32
C SER A 29 -10.76 22.09 -22.94
N ALA A 30 -9.92 22.85 -23.64
CA ALA A 30 -8.66 22.36 -24.20
C ALA A 30 -7.64 22.07 -23.10
N SER A 31 -7.56 22.90 -22.05
CA SER A 31 -6.73 22.64 -20.87
C SER A 31 -7.18 21.39 -20.10
N ILE A 32 -8.48 21.11 -20.05
CA ILE A 32 -9.03 19.88 -19.46
C ILE A 32 -8.75 18.68 -20.38
N ALA A 33 -8.73 18.87 -21.70
CA ALA A 33 -8.39 17.82 -22.66
C ALA A 33 -6.89 17.51 -22.71
N ASP A 34 -6.03 18.49 -22.39
CA ASP A 34 -4.57 18.31 -22.26
C ASP A 34 -4.19 17.55 -20.97
N THR A 35 -5.09 17.50 -19.98
CA THR A 35 -5.12 16.46 -18.95
C THR A 35 -5.93 15.25 -19.43
N ALA A 36 -5.59 14.69 -20.59
CA ALA A 36 -6.03 13.34 -20.93
C ALA A 36 -5.44 12.41 -19.86
N SER A 37 -6.24 12.13 -18.82
CA SER A 37 -5.88 11.27 -17.69
C SER A 37 -5.19 10.02 -18.24
N HIS A 38 -3.99 9.75 -17.74
CA HIS A 38 -3.20 8.62 -18.21
C HIS A 38 -4.04 7.35 -18.06
N GLN A 39 -3.91 6.39 -18.98
CA GLN A 39 -4.75 5.18 -18.94
C GLN A 39 -4.63 4.44 -17.59
N ASP A 40 -3.46 4.53 -16.94
CA ASP A 40 -3.23 4.00 -15.60
C ASP A 40 -4.10 4.67 -14.54
N ASP A 41 -4.25 5.99 -14.57
CA ASP A 41 -5.10 6.73 -13.61
C ASP A 41 -6.56 6.29 -13.76
N VAL A 42 -7.04 6.19 -15.01
CA VAL A 42 -8.39 5.70 -15.32
C VAL A 42 -8.60 4.27 -14.83
N ALA A 43 -7.58 3.41 -14.96
CA ALA A 43 -7.63 2.03 -14.47
C ALA A 43 -7.65 1.97 -12.94
N VAL A 44 -6.82 2.78 -12.27
CA VAL A 44 -6.77 2.89 -10.80
C VAL A 44 -8.11 3.37 -10.25
N ASP A 45 -8.71 4.41 -10.84
CA ASP A 45 -10.00 4.94 -10.39
C ASP A 45 -11.13 3.90 -10.48
N ARG A 46 -11.19 3.18 -11.60
CA ARG A 46 -12.16 2.08 -11.79
C ARG A 46 -11.92 0.96 -10.78
N PHE A 47 -10.66 0.61 -10.53
CA PHE A 47 -10.33 -0.45 -9.57
C PHE A 47 -10.67 -0.04 -8.13
N ALA A 48 -10.38 1.21 -7.76
CA ALA A 48 -10.76 1.77 -6.47
C ALA A 48 -12.28 1.75 -6.26
N GLN A 49 -13.08 1.97 -7.32
CA GLN A 49 -14.54 1.86 -7.24
C GLN A 49 -14.98 0.44 -6.84
N VAL A 50 -14.52 -0.59 -7.57
CA VAL A 50 -14.93 -1.97 -7.28
C VAL A 50 -14.38 -2.49 -5.94
N MET A 51 -13.23 -1.97 -5.49
CA MET A 51 -12.71 -2.23 -4.13
C MET A 51 -13.66 -1.68 -3.06
N LYS A 52 -14.14 -0.45 -3.21
CA LYS A 52 -15.08 0.20 -2.29
C LYS A 52 -16.42 -0.53 -2.24
N GLU A 53 -16.95 -0.96 -3.38
CA GLU A 53 -18.17 -1.77 -3.48
C GLU A 53 -18.02 -3.08 -2.70
N LYS A 54 -16.91 -3.81 -2.91
CA LYS A 54 -16.64 -5.05 -2.18
C LYS A 54 -16.53 -4.85 -0.67
N MET A 55 -15.90 -3.76 -0.23
CA MET A 55 -15.84 -3.40 1.18
C MET A 55 -17.22 -3.02 1.75
N ALA A 56 -18.08 -2.39 0.95
CA ALA A 56 -19.47 -2.12 1.35
C ALA A 56 -20.26 -3.40 1.57
N ASP A 57 -20.14 -4.38 0.67
CA ASP A 57 -20.76 -5.70 0.83
C ASP A 57 -20.24 -6.43 2.07
N ALA A 58 -18.95 -6.33 2.36
CA ALA A 58 -18.36 -6.89 3.56
C ALA A 58 -18.96 -6.27 4.84
N ARG A 59 -19.09 -4.93 4.88
CA ARG A 59 -19.76 -4.22 5.98
C ARG A 59 -21.22 -4.64 6.13
N GLY A 60 -21.94 -4.81 5.02
CA GLY A 60 -23.32 -5.33 5.03
C GLY A 60 -23.44 -6.73 5.63
N LYS A 61 -22.37 -7.53 5.60
CA LYS A 61 -22.26 -8.85 6.23
C LYS A 61 -21.72 -8.80 7.67
N GLY A 62 -21.59 -7.62 8.27
CA GLY A 62 -21.04 -7.43 9.61
C GLY A 62 -19.52 -7.62 9.70
N ARG A 63 -18.80 -7.62 8.58
CA ARG A 63 -17.34 -7.74 8.54
C ARG A 63 -16.71 -6.35 8.51
N GLY A 64 -15.88 -6.05 9.51
CA GLY A 64 -15.18 -4.77 9.69
C GLY A 64 -14.09 -4.91 10.75
N GLY A 65 -13.58 -3.78 11.28
CA GLY A 65 -12.61 -3.78 12.37
C GLY A 65 -11.19 -4.18 11.96
N TRP A 66 -10.83 -3.99 10.69
CA TRP A 66 -9.46 -4.22 10.22
C TRP A 66 -8.51 -3.18 10.82
N GLU A 67 -9.02 -2.01 11.21
CA GLU A 67 -8.28 -0.91 11.81
C GLU A 67 -7.64 -1.31 13.16
N SER A 68 -8.21 -2.29 13.85
CA SER A 68 -7.69 -2.86 15.10
C SER A 68 -7.04 -4.24 14.92
N ALA A 69 -6.98 -4.77 13.70
CA ALA A 69 -6.28 -6.02 13.41
C ALA A 69 -4.77 -5.82 13.44
N SER A 70 -4.01 -6.88 13.75
CA SER A 70 -2.54 -6.78 13.69
C SER A 70 -2.03 -6.86 12.24
N PRO A 71 -0.93 -6.20 11.89
CA PRO A 71 -0.31 -6.32 10.56
C PRO A 71 0.05 -7.76 10.19
N GLU A 72 0.42 -8.60 11.16
CA GLU A 72 0.74 -10.02 10.95
C GLU A 72 -0.50 -10.80 10.53
N LEU A 73 -1.64 -10.52 11.18
CA LEU A 73 -2.93 -11.13 10.85
C LEU A 73 -3.35 -10.76 9.43
N LEU A 74 -3.26 -9.47 9.07
CA LEU A 74 -3.58 -8.98 7.73
C LEU A 74 -2.63 -9.58 6.67
N SER A 75 -1.34 -9.71 6.98
CA SER A 75 -0.35 -10.33 6.08
C SER A 75 -0.63 -11.81 5.83
N ARG A 76 -1.09 -12.55 6.86
CA ARG A 76 -1.55 -13.94 6.70
C ARG A 76 -2.80 -14.01 5.82
N MET A 77 -3.81 -13.20 6.12
CA MET A 77 -5.06 -13.18 5.35
C MET A 77 -4.85 -12.76 3.89
N LEU A 78 -3.90 -11.86 3.62
CA LEU A 78 -3.49 -11.48 2.27
C LEU A 78 -3.07 -12.71 1.46
N ARG A 79 -2.16 -13.54 2.00
CA ARG A 79 -1.71 -14.77 1.33
C ARG A 79 -2.85 -15.75 1.09
N GLU A 80 -3.74 -15.93 2.07
CA GLU A 80 -4.93 -16.78 1.89
C GLU A 80 -5.86 -16.29 0.78
N HIS A 81 -5.92 -14.97 0.52
CA HIS A 81 -6.74 -14.42 -0.56
C HIS A 81 -6.03 -14.40 -1.90
N VAL A 82 -4.69 -14.42 -1.93
CA VAL A 82 -3.93 -14.69 -3.16
C VAL A 82 -4.31 -16.07 -3.70
N GLU A 83 -4.35 -17.11 -2.86
CA GLU A 83 -4.75 -18.46 -3.27
C GLU A 83 -6.21 -18.55 -3.75
N LYS A 84 -7.09 -17.66 -3.28
CA LYS A 84 -8.49 -17.58 -3.74
C LYS A 84 -8.64 -16.87 -5.08
N GLY A 85 -7.63 -16.11 -5.52
CA GLY A 85 -7.57 -15.52 -6.85
C GLY A 85 -8.42 -14.26 -7.09
N ASP A 86 -8.98 -13.62 -6.06
CA ASP A 86 -9.70 -12.34 -6.25
C ASP A 86 -8.75 -11.14 -6.03
N PRO A 87 -8.35 -10.41 -7.09
CA PRO A 87 -7.44 -9.29 -6.97
C PRO A 87 -8.00 -8.13 -6.12
N ARG A 88 -9.33 -8.01 -5.99
CA ARG A 88 -9.94 -6.97 -5.15
C ARG A 88 -9.68 -7.22 -3.66
N ASP A 89 -9.67 -8.49 -3.24
CA ASP A 89 -9.34 -8.84 -1.85
C ASP A 89 -7.88 -8.56 -1.56
N VAL A 90 -7.00 -9.00 -2.46
CA VAL A 90 -5.56 -8.75 -2.37
C VAL A 90 -5.28 -7.25 -2.26
N ALA A 91 -5.88 -6.44 -3.13
CA ALA A 91 -5.72 -4.99 -3.10
C ALA A 91 -6.28 -4.34 -1.82
N ASN A 92 -7.43 -4.80 -1.32
CA ASN A 92 -8.00 -4.30 -0.07
C ASN A 92 -7.07 -4.60 1.12
N PHE A 93 -6.50 -5.81 1.22
CA PHE A 93 -5.51 -6.12 2.26
C PHE A 93 -4.23 -5.31 2.13
N CYS A 94 -3.72 -5.10 0.90
CA CYS A 94 -2.57 -4.22 0.66
C CYS A 94 -2.85 -2.78 1.11
N MET A 95 -4.05 -2.25 0.80
CA MET A 95 -4.47 -0.92 1.23
C MET A 95 -4.53 -0.82 2.76
N MET A 96 -5.09 -1.82 3.46
CA MET A 96 -5.14 -1.84 4.93
C MET A 96 -3.73 -1.79 5.54
N LEU A 97 -2.82 -2.63 5.07
CA LEU A 97 -1.42 -2.65 5.53
C LEU A 97 -0.71 -1.31 5.27
N TRP A 98 -0.91 -0.74 4.07
CA TRP A 98 -0.35 0.55 3.70
C TRP A 98 -0.88 1.69 4.60
N THR A 99 -2.17 1.71 4.92
CA THR A 99 -2.75 2.70 5.85
C THR A 99 -2.15 2.59 7.25
N MET A 100 -1.79 1.38 7.69
CA MET A 100 -1.09 1.16 8.96
C MET A 100 0.42 1.45 8.89
N SER A 101 0.95 1.91 7.75
CA SER A 101 2.39 2.07 7.50
C SER A 101 3.20 0.79 7.77
N ALA A 102 2.58 -0.37 7.56
CA ALA A 102 3.15 -1.67 7.84
C ALA A 102 3.56 -2.39 6.54
N PRO A 103 4.70 -3.10 6.53
CA PRO A 103 5.05 -3.97 5.41
C PRO A 103 4.20 -5.24 5.42
N ILE A 104 4.22 -5.99 4.31
CA ILE A 104 3.73 -7.37 4.30
C ILE A 104 4.72 -8.22 5.10
N ALA A 105 4.29 -8.73 6.26
CA ALA A 105 5.11 -9.58 7.10
C ALA A 105 5.41 -10.92 6.40
N PRO A 106 6.61 -11.50 6.52
CA PRO A 106 6.93 -12.82 5.97
C PRO A 106 5.99 -13.91 6.51
N SER A 107 5.78 -14.99 5.75
CA SER A 107 5.15 -16.19 6.31
C SER A 107 6.11 -16.85 7.31
N ALA A 108 5.56 -17.63 8.24
CA ALA A 108 6.39 -18.47 9.12
C ALA A 108 7.29 -19.37 8.26
N ASP A 109 6.71 -20.04 7.27
CA ASP A 109 7.41 -20.90 6.33
C ASP A 109 8.55 -20.20 5.56
N SER A 110 8.41 -18.91 5.23
CA SER A 110 9.47 -18.17 4.52
C SER A 110 10.59 -17.68 5.43
N ARG A 111 10.36 -17.58 6.74
CA ARG A 111 11.44 -17.39 7.72
C ARG A 111 12.28 -18.65 7.83
N ASP A 112 11.63 -19.81 7.88
CA ASP A 112 12.31 -21.10 8.00
C ASP A 112 13.08 -21.43 6.71
N ALA A 113 12.46 -21.24 5.55
CA ALA A 113 13.09 -21.48 4.24
C ALA A 113 14.32 -20.57 3.98
N ARG A 114 14.31 -19.31 4.46
CA ARG A 114 15.44 -18.39 4.28
C ARG A 114 16.70 -18.83 5.02
N TYR A 115 16.55 -19.61 6.08
CA TYR A 115 17.65 -20.12 6.89
C TYR A 115 17.83 -21.63 6.78
N ASP A 116 17.01 -22.32 6.00
CA ASP A 116 17.04 -23.78 5.91
C ASP A 116 18.40 -24.30 5.40
N TRP A 117 19.02 -23.57 4.45
CA TRP A 117 20.38 -23.86 4.00
C TRP A 117 21.43 -23.67 5.12
N MET A 118 21.24 -22.66 5.98
CA MET A 118 22.14 -22.37 7.09
C MET A 118 21.96 -23.39 8.22
N LEU A 119 20.72 -23.76 8.52
CA LEU A 119 20.39 -24.80 9.50
C LEU A 119 20.87 -26.17 9.04
N ALA A 120 20.75 -26.50 7.76
CA ALA A 120 21.30 -27.73 7.18
C ALA A 120 22.84 -27.77 7.28
N MET A 121 23.52 -26.65 7.04
CA MET A 121 24.97 -26.53 7.22
C MET A 121 25.38 -26.74 8.68
N LEU A 122 24.73 -26.04 9.62
CA LEU A 122 25.01 -26.19 11.06
C LEU A 122 24.76 -27.62 11.54
N ARG A 123 23.68 -28.26 11.09
CA ARG A 123 23.39 -29.68 11.38
C ARG A 123 24.47 -30.61 10.80
N ALA A 124 24.98 -30.33 9.59
CA ALA A 124 26.08 -31.09 8.98
C ALA A 124 27.39 -30.96 9.76
N ASP A 125 27.64 -29.79 10.36
CA ASP A 125 28.78 -29.53 11.26
C ASP A 125 28.56 -30.07 12.70
N GLY A 126 27.47 -30.82 12.93
CA GLY A 126 27.19 -31.50 14.20
C GLY A 126 26.57 -30.60 15.28
N TRP A 127 26.11 -29.39 14.93
CA TRP A 127 25.33 -28.58 15.86
C TRP A 127 23.95 -29.19 16.08
N THR A 128 23.59 -29.36 17.35
CA THR A 128 22.28 -29.88 17.77
C THR A 128 21.34 -28.73 18.13
N GLU A 129 20.02 -28.96 18.04
CA GLU A 129 19.01 -27.95 18.47
C GLU A 129 19.24 -27.49 19.91
N ALA A 130 19.63 -28.40 20.81
CA ALA A 130 19.98 -28.08 22.20
C ALA A 130 21.23 -27.20 22.32
N ALA A 131 22.22 -27.36 21.44
CA ALA A 131 23.39 -26.48 21.41
C ALA A 131 23.04 -25.08 20.90
N MET A 132 22.15 -25.00 19.89
CA MET A 132 21.67 -23.74 19.34
C MET A 132 20.82 -22.94 20.33
N ASP A 133 19.89 -23.60 21.02
CA ASP A 133 19.04 -22.97 22.04
C ASP A 133 19.86 -22.44 23.22
N LYS A 134 20.90 -23.18 23.62
CA LYS A 134 21.82 -22.76 24.69
C LYS A 134 22.60 -21.50 24.30
N GLU A 135 23.03 -21.40 23.06
CA GLU A 135 23.80 -20.25 22.58
C GLU A 135 22.93 -19.02 22.32
N ILE A 136 21.71 -19.21 21.79
CA ILE A 136 20.72 -18.13 21.69
C ILE A 136 20.36 -17.59 23.09
N ALA A 137 20.20 -18.47 24.07
CA ALA A 137 19.96 -18.07 25.46
C ALA A 137 21.15 -17.30 26.07
N ALA A 138 22.39 -17.70 25.75
CA ALA A 138 23.59 -16.98 26.19
C ALA A 138 23.67 -15.56 25.59
N ILE A 139 23.47 -15.43 24.27
CA ILE A 139 23.49 -14.13 23.56
C ILE A 139 22.36 -13.21 24.05
N ALA A 140 21.17 -13.75 24.31
CA ALA A 140 20.05 -13.00 24.86
C ALA A 140 20.34 -12.49 26.29
N ALA A 141 21.01 -13.31 27.12
CA ALA A 141 21.41 -12.93 28.47
C ALA A 141 22.47 -11.82 28.47
N GLU A 142 23.45 -11.88 27.56
CA GLU A 142 24.47 -10.83 27.38
C GLU A 142 23.85 -9.49 26.97
N ARG A 143 22.92 -9.50 26.00
CA ARG A 143 22.19 -8.28 25.59
C ARG A 143 21.32 -7.68 26.71
N CYS A 144 20.77 -8.52 27.59
CA CYS A 144 20.04 -8.05 28.78
C CYS A 144 20.97 -7.48 29.86
N ALA A 145 22.26 -7.83 29.88
CA ALA A 145 23.25 -7.27 30.78
C ALA A 145 23.70 -5.87 30.31
N ASP A 146 23.96 -5.69 29.01
CA ASP A 146 24.36 -4.40 28.43
C ASP A 146 23.25 -3.33 28.51
N GLY A 147 21.98 -3.75 28.51
CA GLY A 147 20.83 -2.85 28.69
C GLY A 147 20.65 -2.27 30.11
N LYS A 148 21.50 -2.65 31.08
CA LYS A 148 21.42 -2.16 32.47
C LYS A 148 22.43 -1.05 32.81
N GLU A 149 23.34 -0.68 31.91
CA GLU A 149 24.37 0.34 32.17
C GLU A 149 24.02 1.77 31.71
N GLY A 150 22.78 2.00 31.25
CA GLY A 150 22.30 3.35 30.91
C GLY A 150 21.30 3.90 31.94
N LYS A 151 21.79 4.42 33.06
CA LYS A 151 21.01 5.28 33.98
C LYS A 151 21.73 6.60 34.20
#